data_AF-A0A662ALF7-F1
#
_entry.id   AF-A0A662ALF7-F1
#
_cell.length_a   1.000
_cell.length_b   1.000
_cell.length_c   1.000
_cell.angle_alpha   90.00
_cell.angle_beta   90.00
_cell.angle_gamma   90.00
#
_symmetry.space_group_name_H-M   'P 1'
#
loop_
_entity.id
_entity.type
_entity.pdbx_description
1 polymer ?
#
loop_
_entity_poly.entity_id
_entity_poly.type
_entity_poly.pdbx_seq_one_letter_code
_entity_poly.pdbx_strand_id
1 'polypeptide(L)'
;MAFKIKPPYKIDTTPVYRREMENPTVHGVTLNTGCIILNDKLPIEKEENTISHEKVHTDQILRGDLCYDDKYIWWKGKRYSRSKIKEGAKNLPWEKEAYAKEKKV
;
A
#
# COMPACT_ATOMS: atom_id res chain seq x y z
N MET A 1 -5.49 39.62 -11.92
CA MET A 1 -5.15 38.97 -10.64
C MET A 1 -5.97 37.70 -10.53
N ALA A 2 -5.36 36.52 -10.59
CA ALA A 2 -6.06 35.25 -10.45
C ALA A 2 -6.03 34.81 -8.98
N PHE A 3 -7.20 34.52 -8.41
CA PHE A 3 -7.33 33.96 -7.07
C PHE A 3 -6.92 32.48 -7.08
N LYS A 4 -5.95 32.09 -6.25
CA LYS A 4 -5.63 30.68 -5.99
C LYS A 4 -6.59 30.16 -4.91
N ILE A 5 -7.65 29.47 -5.30
CA ILE A 5 -8.53 28.76 -4.36
C ILE A 5 -7.80 27.50 -3.89
N LYS A 6 -7.56 27.40 -2.59
CA LYS A 6 -7.15 26.14 -1.97
C LYS A 6 -8.41 25.30 -1.74
N PRO A 7 -8.44 24.01 -2.14
CA PRO A 7 -9.62 23.17 -1.94
C PRO A 7 -9.93 23.04 -0.43
N PRO A 8 -11.22 23.06 -0.04
CA PRO A 8 -11.62 22.97 1.37
C PRO A 8 -11.47 21.56 1.97
N TYR A 9 -11.12 20.57 1.15
CA TYR A 9 -10.88 19.18 1.54
C TYR A 9 -9.59 18.65 0.93
N LYS A 10 -9.01 17.62 1.55
CA LYS A 10 -7.86 16.91 0.98
C LYS A 10 -8.33 16.14 -0.25
N ILE A 11 -7.71 16.42 -1.38
CA ILE A 11 -7.91 15.66 -2.61
C ILE A 11 -6.92 14.49 -2.54
N ASP A 12 -7.45 13.28 -2.37
CA ASP A 12 -6.68 12.05 -2.51
C ASP A 12 -7.11 11.37 -3.80
N THR A 13 -6.18 11.29 -4.74
CA THR A 13 -6.41 10.70 -6.08
C THR A 13 -5.96 9.26 -6.17
N THR A 14 -5.60 8.63 -5.04
CA THR A 14 -5.13 7.24 -5.03
C THR A 14 -6.26 6.32 -5.48
N PRO A 15 -6.11 5.61 -6.62
CA PRO A 15 -7.17 4.75 -7.11
C PRO A 15 -7.25 3.48 -6.26
N VAL A 16 -8.45 3.19 -5.76
CA VAL A 16 -8.75 2.01 -4.95
C VAL A 16 -9.77 1.15 -5.68
N TYR A 17 -9.42 -0.10 -5.94
CA TYR A 17 -10.28 -1.07 -6.60
C TYR A 17 -10.54 -2.27 -5.69
N ARG A 18 -11.65 -2.98 -5.91
CA ARG A 18 -11.93 -4.26 -5.27
C ARG A 18 -11.82 -5.40 -6.28
N ARG A 19 -11.21 -6.50 -5.86
CA ARG A 19 -11.08 -7.73 -6.65
C ARG A 19 -11.07 -8.93 -5.73
N GLU A 20 -11.63 -10.04 -6.19
CA GLU A 20 -11.38 -11.32 -5.53
C GLU A 20 -9.90 -11.70 -5.69
N MET A 21 -9.23 -11.95 -4.56
CA MET A 21 -7.83 -12.37 -4.53
C MET A 21 -7.74 -13.89 -4.30
N GLU A 22 -6.77 -14.54 -4.95
CA GLU A 22 -6.54 -15.98 -4.81
C GLU A 22 -6.19 -16.38 -3.36
N ASN A 23 -5.48 -15.51 -2.63
CA ASN A 23 -5.14 -15.74 -1.24
C ASN A 23 -6.10 -14.98 -0.31
N PRO A 24 -6.97 -15.66 0.45
CA PRO A 24 -7.93 -15.02 1.34
C PRO A 24 -7.27 -14.31 2.53
N THR A 25 -6.01 -14.58 2.83
CA THR A 25 -5.26 -13.93 3.91
C THR A 25 -4.73 -12.54 3.52
N VAL A 26 -4.68 -12.23 2.23
CA VAL A 26 -4.26 -10.91 1.74
C VAL A 26 -5.48 -9.98 1.76
N HIS A 27 -5.41 -8.93 2.57
CA HIS A 27 -6.48 -7.94 2.73
C HIS A 27 -6.43 -6.85 1.64
N GLY A 28 -5.22 -6.47 1.23
CA GLY A 28 -4.97 -5.52 0.16
C GLY A 28 -3.59 -5.73 -0.44
N VAL A 29 -3.38 -5.20 -1.64
CA VAL A 29 -2.06 -5.11 -2.28
C VAL A 29 -1.96 -3.80 -3.04
N THR A 30 -0.81 -3.15 -2.94
CA THR A 30 -0.48 -1.97 -3.74
C THR A 30 0.36 -2.37 -4.95
N LEU A 31 -0.06 -1.99 -6.15
CA LEU A 31 0.68 -2.19 -7.39
C LEU A 31 1.82 -1.18 -7.52
N ASN A 32 2.86 -1.53 -8.29
CA ASN A 32 3.95 -0.59 -8.64
C ASN A 32 3.48 0.68 -9.37
N THR A 33 2.24 0.70 -9.88
CA THR A 33 1.62 1.92 -10.44
C THR A 33 1.06 2.86 -9.36
N GLY A 34 1.10 2.47 -8.08
CA GLY A 34 0.49 3.19 -6.96
C GLY A 34 -1.01 2.93 -6.80
N CYS A 35 -1.58 1.96 -7.53
CA CYS A 35 -2.98 1.59 -7.38
C CYS A 35 -3.15 0.61 -6.22
N ILE A 36 -4.20 0.79 -5.42
CA ILE A 36 -4.54 -0.11 -4.32
C ILE A 36 -5.63 -1.08 -4.79
N ILE A 37 -5.42 -2.37 -4.57
CA ILE A 37 -6.41 -3.41 -4.77
C ILE A 37 -6.77 -3.98 -3.41
N LEU A 38 -8.05 -3.93 -3.05
CA LEU A 38 -8.61 -4.54 -1.85
C LEU A 38 -9.27 -5.87 -2.19
N ASN A 39 -9.21 -6.80 -1.24
CA ASN A 39 -9.92 -8.07 -1.37
C ASN A 39 -11.43 -7.84 -1.20
N ASP A 40 -12.24 -8.39 -2.10
CA ASP A 40 -13.70 -8.23 -2.06
C ASP A 40 -14.35 -8.87 -0.81
N LYS A 41 -13.66 -9.85 -0.20
CA LYS A 41 -14.09 -10.51 1.04
C LYS A 41 -13.65 -9.77 2.31
N LEU A 42 -13.05 -8.59 2.20
CA LEU A 42 -12.58 -7.81 3.33
C LEU A 42 -13.76 -7.24 4.14
N PRO A 43 -13.80 -7.41 5.47
CA PRO A 43 -14.81 -6.75 6.30
C PRO A 43 -14.68 -5.22 6.22
N ILE A 44 -15.82 -4.53 6.14
CA ILE A 44 -15.90 -3.06 6.06
C ILE A 44 -15.14 -2.38 7.22
N GLU A 45 -15.19 -2.97 8.42
CA GLU A 45 -14.49 -2.45 9.60
C GLU A 45 -12.96 -2.39 9.44
N LYS A 46 -12.39 -3.27 8.60
CA LYS A 46 -10.95 -3.33 8.33
C LYS A 46 -10.54 -2.56 7.08
N GLU A 47 -11.51 -2.08 6.31
CA GLU A 47 -11.27 -1.41 5.04
C GLU A 47 -10.44 -0.14 5.23
N GLU A 48 -10.84 0.74 6.15
CA GLU A 48 -10.14 2.00 6.37
C GLU A 48 -8.69 1.77 6.84
N ASN A 49 -8.48 0.78 7.72
CA ASN A 49 -7.16 0.42 8.22
C ASN A 49 -6.29 -0.15 7.08
N THR A 50 -6.84 -1.05 6.27
CA THR A 50 -6.14 -1.64 5.12
C THR A 50 -5.79 -0.57 4.08
N ILE A 51 -6.73 0.32 3.75
CA ILE A 51 -6.46 1.46 2.84
C ILE A 51 -5.36 2.35 3.42
N SER A 52 -5.37 2.62 4.72
CA SER A 52 -4.34 3.45 5.36
C SER A 52 -2.95 2.80 5.29
N HIS A 53 -2.88 1.47 5.43
CA HIS A 53 -1.66 0.68 5.29
C HIS A 53 -1.14 0.70 3.85
N GLU A 54 -2.00 0.37 2.88
CA GLU A 54 -1.66 0.34 1.45
C GLU A 54 -1.30 1.73 0.89
N LYS A 55 -1.87 2.81 1.44
CA LYS A 55 -1.46 4.18 1.09
C LYS A 55 0.00 4.47 1.46
N VAL A 56 0.53 3.86 2.51
CA VAL A 56 1.95 3.99 2.84
C VAL A 56 2.81 3.28 1.80
N HIS A 57 2.39 2.11 1.34
CA HIS A 57 3.06 1.44 0.21
C HIS A 57 2.96 2.24 -1.08
N THR A 58 1.81 2.88 -1.33
CA THR A 58 1.63 3.79 -2.47
C THR A 58 2.64 4.94 -2.41
N ASP A 59 2.77 5.61 -1.26
CA ASP A 59 3.77 6.67 -1.07
C ASP A 59 5.20 6.15 -1.24
N GLN A 60 5.53 4.98 -0.66
CA GLN A 60 6.84 4.35 -0.84
C GLN A 60 7.16 4.05 -2.31
N ILE A 61 6.18 3.60 -3.09
CA ILE A 61 6.32 3.31 -4.52
C ILE A 61 6.49 4.61 -5.31
N LEU A 62 5.66 5.62 -5.06
CA LEU A 62 5.73 6.91 -5.75
C LEU A 62 7.03 7.68 -5.43
N ARG A 63 7.58 7.52 -4.23
CA ARG A 63 8.92 8.04 -3.85
C ARG A 63 10.06 7.27 -4.52
N GLY A 64 9.79 6.08 -5.07
CA GLY A 64 10.81 5.17 -5.62
C GLY A 64 11.58 4.38 -4.56
N ASP A 65 11.09 4.34 -3.31
CA ASP A 65 11.68 3.55 -2.24
C ASP A 65 11.36 2.07 -2.40
N LEU A 66 10.13 1.73 -2.83
CA LEU A 66 9.63 0.36 -2.93
C LEU A 66 9.26 0.04 -4.38
N CYS A 67 9.68 -1.13 -4.85
CA CYS A 67 9.23 -1.72 -6.11
C CYS A 67 9.36 -3.24 -5.97
N TYR A 68 8.52 -4.02 -6.64
CA TYR A 68 8.63 -5.48 -6.61
C TYR A 68 8.30 -6.11 -7.96
N ASP A 69 8.79 -7.33 -8.18
CA ASP A 69 8.35 -8.22 -9.25
C ASP A 69 8.02 -9.59 -8.64
N ASP A 70 7.80 -10.60 -9.48
CA ASP A 70 7.46 -11.95 -9.01
C ASP A 70 8.59 -12.65 -8.22
N LYS A 71 9.82 -12.14 -8.29
CA LYS A 71 11.02 -12.78 -7.73
C LYS A 71 11.71 -11.94 -6.65
N TYR A 72 11.64 -10.63 -6.73
CA TYR A 72 12.43 -9.69 -5.95
C TYR A 72 11.60 -8.50 -5.47
N ILE A 73 12.01 -7.98 -4.33
CA ILE A 73 11.55 -6.70 -3.78
C ILE A 73 12.76 -5.78 -3.69
N TRP A 74 12.63 -4.57 -4.20
CA TRP A 74 13.60 -3.51 -4.05
C TRP A 74 13.13 -2.54 -2.99
N TRP A 75 13.98 -2.31 -1.99
CA TRP A 75 13.75 -1.32 -0.94
C TRP A 75 14.95 -0.40 -0.81
N LYS A 76 14.77 0.89 -1.14
CA LYS A 76 15.81 1.93 -1.09
C LYS A 76 17.10 1.51 -1.80
N GLY A 77 16.95 0.94 -3.00
CA GLY A 77 18.06 0.44 -3.82
C GLY A 77 18.63 -0.93 -3.41
N LYS A 78 18.16 -1.54 -2.32
CA LYS A 78 18.57 -2.89 -1.91
C LYS A 78 17.61 -3.94 -2.45
N ARG A 79 18.15 -5.03 -3.00
CA ARG A 79 17.37 -6.14 -3.56
C ARG A 79 17.18 -7.27 -2.53
N TYR A 80 15.95 -7.73 -2.38
CA TYR A 80 15.54 -8.82 -1.49
C TYR A 80 14.84 -9.90 -2.32
N SER A 81 15.15 -11.18 -2.08
CA SER A 81 14.53 -12.31 -2.79
C SER A 81 13.21 -12.67 -2.12
N ARG A 82 12.09 -12.67 -2.87
CA ARG A 82 10.75 -13.04 -2.35
C ARG A 82 10.73 -14.45 -1.76
N SER A 83 11.46 -15.38 -2.35
CA SER A 83 11.62 -16.75 -1.83
C SER A 83 12.28 -16.86 -0.45
N LYS A 84 13.00 -15.82 -0.01
CA LYS A 84 13.72 -15.81 1.27
C LYS A 84 13.04 -14.99 2.36
N ILE A 85 11.90 -14.36 2.04
CA ILE A 85 11.17 -13.49 2.94
C ILE A 85 9.70 -13.91 2.99
N LYS A 86 9.09 -13.75 4.16
CA LYS A 86 7.66 -13.97 4.31
C LYS A 86 6.95 -12.66 3.95
N GLU A 87 6.17 -12.67 2.87
CA GLU A 87 5.39 -11.51 2.45
C GLU A 87 4.42 -11.05 3.55
N GLY A 88 4.29 -9.73 3.73
CA GLY A 88 3.50 -9.14 4.81
C GLY A 88 4.10 -9.28 6.22
N ALA A 89 5.37 -9.70 6.35
CA ALA A 89 5.98 -9.82 7.68
C ALA A 89 6.30 -8.44 8.28
N LYS A 90 5.73 -8.16 9.46
CA LYS A 90 5.87 -6.88 10.20
C LYS A 90 7.30 -6.40 10.46
N ASN A 91 8.29 -7.30 10.36
CA ASN A 91 9.70 -7.00 10.56
C ASN A 91 10.40 -6.46 9.30
N LEU A 92 9.75 -6.54 8.13
CA LEU A 92 10.31 -6.01 6.90
C LEU A 92 10.35 -4.47 6.96
N PRO A 93 11.38 -3.83 6.40
CA PRO A 93 11.54 -2.38 6.51
C PRO A 93 10.36 -1.57 5.96
N TRP A 94 9.78 -2.00 4.84
CA TRP A 94 8.64 -1.33 4.20
C TRP A 94 7.34 -1.57 4.97
N GLU A 95 7.11 -2.80 5.43
CA GLU A 95 5.99 -3.18 6.29
C GLU A 95 6.01 -2.42 7.63
N LYS A 96 7.19 -2.26 8.23
CA LYS A 96 7.35 -1.57 9.51
C LYS A 96 6.86 -0.12 9.45
N GLU A 97 7.11 0.57 8.35
CA GLU A 97 6.58 1.93 8.14
C GLU A 97 5.06 1.90 7.96
N ALA A 98 4.54 0.96 7.18
CA ALA A 98 3.11 0.81 6.93
C ALA A 98 2.33 0.51 8.22
N TYR A 99 2.75 -0.49 9.00
CA TYR A 99 2.15 -0.82 10.30
C TYR A 99 2.27 0.29 11.36
N ALA A 100 3.30 1.14 11.28
CA ALA A 100 3.46 2.26 12.20
C ALA A 100 2.51 3.42 11.89
N LYS A 101 2.14 3.60 10.61
CA LYS A 101 1.24 4.66 10.13
C LYS A 101 -0.20 4.17 9.92
N GLU A 102 -0.43 2.87 9.97
CA GLU A 102 -1.75 2.26 9.91
C GLU A 102 -2.65 2.85 10.99
N LYS A 103 -3.82 3.33 10.58
CA LYS A 103 -4.84 3.83 11.49
C LYS A 103 -5.35 2.65 12.31
N LYS A 104 -5.16 2.69 13.63
CA LYS A 104 -5.80 1.73 14.54
C LYS A 104 -7.14 2.31 14.93
N VAL A 105 -8.17 1.95 14.17
CA VAL A 105 -9.58 2.19 14.54
C VAL A 105 -9.97 1.21 15.64
#